data_AF-A0A7S1ZYY9-F1
#
_entry.id   AF-A0A7S1ZYY9-F1
#
_cell.length_a   1.000
_cell.length_b   1.000
_cell.length_c   1.000
_cell.angle_alpha   90.00
_cell.angle_beta   90.00
_cell.angle_gamma   90.00
#
_symmetry.space_group_name_H-M   'P 1'
#
loop_
_entity.id
_entity.type
_entity.pdbx_description
1 polymer ?
#
loop_
_entity_poly.entity_id
_entity_poly.type
_entity_poly.pdbx_seq_one_letter_code
_entity_poly.pdbx_strand_id
1 'polypeptide(L)'
;ISPFVLVYITSILFILRDVLTIISVGSLSRRLIYRYFCDFWDLIELVAVIMAFSTTITLEVQGKNNASTVALAFTTLLLGLKLIGSLKAINKELATFVIAASKIIKDIKWFALLLIIALSMFAEIVHGIFIITPELCDDHSNLSEGKFCDANVLQSYIRIYSMAVGDIELENFTQTTLITVAYVVFTFFIIIVLLTILIAIVSDSYSK
;
A
#
# COMPACT_ATOMS: atom_id res chain seq x y z
N ILE A 1 2.98 -18.21 33.52
CA ILE A 1 3.70 -18.02 32.23
C ILE A 1 3.38 -16.61 31.77
N SER A 2 4.39 -15.77 31.54
CA SER A 2 4.14 -14.41 31.05
C SER A 2 3.58 -14.46 29.62
N PRO A 3 2.69 -13.54 29.22
CA PRO A 3 2.10 -13.53 27.88
C PRO A 3 3.16 -13.46 26.78
N PHE A 4 4.31 -12.82 27.05
CA PHE A 4 5.45 -12.76 26.14
C PHE A 4 6.05 -14.14 25.82
N VAL A 5 6.16 -15.01 26.82
CA VAL A 5 6.70 -16.37 26.63
C VAL A 5 5.77 -17.22 25.76
N LEU A 6 4.44 -17.06 25.89
CA LEU A 6 3.49 -17.74 25.03
C LEU A 6 3.63 -17.28 23.57
N VAL A 7 3.68 -15.97 23.34
CA VAL A 7 3.86 -15.42 21.99
C VAL A 7 5.17 -15.91 21.39
N TYR A 8 6.26 -15.86 22.14
CA TYR A 8 7.58 -16.32 21.69
C TYR A 8 7.59 -17.80 21.29
N ILE A 9 7.02 -18.68 22.13
CA ILE A 9 6.90 -20.11 21.82
C ILE A 9 6.05 -20.33 20.58
N THR A 10 4.90 -19.65 20.47
CA THR A 10 4.05 -19.77 19.28
C THR A 10 4.77 -19.32 18.01
N SER A 11 5.49 -18.19 18.05
CA SER A 11 6.25 -17.67 16.92
C SER A 11 7.35 -18.64 16.48
N ILE A 12 8.09 -19.24 17.42
CA ILE A 12 9.11 -20.26 17.11
C ILE A 12 8.47 -21.49 16.46
N LEU A 13 7.36 -21.99 17.01
CA LEU A 13 6.67 -23.15 16.46
C LEU A 13 6.16 -22.87 15.04
N PHE A 14 5.64 -21.67 14.77
CA PHE A 14 5.24 -21.25 13.44
C PHE A 14 6.43 -21.15 12.47
N ILE A 15 7.54 -20.52 12.87
CA ILE A 15 8.77 -20.47 12.06
C ILE A 15 9.23 -21.88 11.73
N LEU A 16 9.31 -22.76 12.72
CA LEU A 16 9.78 -24.12 12.54
C LEU A 16 8.89 -24.88 11.54
N ARG A 17 7.57 -24.78 11.68
CA ARG A 17 6.60 -25.38 10.75
C ARG A 17 6.80 -24.85 9.32
N ASP A 18 6.99 -23.54 9.18
CA ASP A 18 7.13 -22.91 7.86
C ASP A 18 8.47 -23.29 7.22
N VAL A 19 9.56 -23.33 7.98
CA VAL A 19 10.87 -23.82 7.52
C VAL A 19 10.81 -25.30 7.11
N LEU A 20 10.15 -26.15 7.89
CA LEU A 20 9.95 -27.56 7.54
C LEU A 20 9.14 -27.71 6.25
N THR A 21 8.13 -26.87 6.06
CA THR A 21 7.32 -26.85 4.83
C THR A 21 8.19 -26.46 3.63
N ILE A 22 9.00 -25.40 3.74
CA ILE A 22 9.93 -24.96 2.70
C ILE A 22 10.95 -26.07 2.38
N ILE A 23 11.52 -26.72 3.38
CA ILE A 23 12.46 -27.84 3.20
C ILE A 23 11.78 -29.01 2.48
N SER A 24 10.54 -29.35 2.87
CA SER A 24 9.79 -30.45 2.27
C SER A 24 9.41 -30.20 0.81
N VAL A 25 9.06 -28.95 0.46
CA VAL A 25 8.77 -28.57 -0.93
C VAL A 25 10.07 -28.47 -1.74
N GLY A 26 11.13 -28.00 -1.11
CA GLY A 26 12.44 -27.85 -1.73
C GLY A 26 13.13 -29.17 -2.04
N SER A 27 12.90 -30.21 -1.25
CA SER A 27 13.41 -31.56 -1.53
C SER A 27 12.73 -32.19 -2.75
N LEU A 28 11.49 -31.77 -3.07
CA LEU A 28 10.73 -32.31 -4.20
C LEU A 28 11.14 -31.70 -5.55
N SER A 29 11.31 -30.37 -5.63
CA SER A 29 11.75 -29.70 -6.86
C SER A 29 12.14 -28.23 -6.68
N ARG A 30 13.24 -27.80 -7.31
CA ARG A 30 13.64 -26.38 -7.38
C ARG A 30 12.60 -25.50 -8.09
N ARG A 31 11.79 -26.04 -9.00
CA ARG A 31 10.72 -25.28 -9.68
C ARG A 31 9.57 -24.94 -8.75
N LEU A 32 9.29 -25.79 -7.76
CA LEU A 32 8.21 -25.56 -6.79
C LEU A 32 8.59 -24.47 -5.78
N ILE A 33 9.87 -24.36 -5.40
CA ILE A 33 10.37 -23.26 -4.56
C ILE A 33 10.16 -21.91 -5.25
N TYR A 34 10.49 -21.80 -6.54
CA TYR A 34 10.31 -20.54 -7.25
C TYR A 34 8.83 -20.14 -7.32
N ARG A 35 7.93 -21.11 -7.49
CA ARG A 35 6.48 -20.88 -7.45
C ARG A 35 6.02 -20.40 -6.08
N TYR A 36 6.53 -20.99 -5.00
CA TYR A 36 6.23 -20.59 -3.62
C TYR A 36 6.60 -19.12 -3.35
N PHE A 37 7.78 -18.66 -3.81
CA PHE A 37 8.17 -17.25 -3.67
C PHE A 37 7.41 -16.28 -4.61
N CYS A 38 6.77 -16.79 -5.66
CA CYS A 38 5.93 -15.98 -6.54
C CYS A 38 4.48 -15.88 -6.07
N ASP A 39 4.03 -16.75 -5.16
CA ASP A 39 2.68 -16.70 -4.62
C ASP A 39 2.61 -15.63 -3.51
N PHE A 40 1.81 -14.60 -3.76
CA PHE A 40 1.70 -13.40 -2.92
C PHE A 40 1.35 -13.71 -1.46
N TRP A 41 0.50 -14.70 -1.23
CA TRP A 41 0.06 -15.10 0.11
C TRP A 41 1.15 -15.79 0.91
N ASP A 42 1.94 -16.65 0.26
CA ASP A 42 3.04 -17.37 0.90
C ASP A 42 4.16 -16.38 1.30
N LEU A 43 4.40 -15.36 0.48
CA LEU A 43 5.29 -14.26 0.81
C LEU A 43 4.80 -13.46 2.02
N ILE A 44 3.50 -13.11 2.07
CA ILE A 44 2.91 -12.42 3.23
C ILE A 44 3.05 -13.26 4.49
N GLU A 45 2.78 -14.57 4.43
CA GLU A 45 2.90 -15.45 5.58
C GLU A 45 4.34 -15.48 6.11
N LEU A 46 5.32 -15.63 5.22
CA LEU A 46 6.74 -15.64 5.58
C LEU A 46 7.18 -14.32 6.23
N VAL A 47 6.83 -13.19 5.59
CA VAL A 47 7.21 -11.85 6.08
C VAL A 47 6.52 -11.54 7.42
N ALA A 48 5.25 -11.90 7.58
CA ALA A 48 4.52 -11.69 8.83
C ALA A 48 5.16 -12.44 10.01
N VAL A 49 5.59 -13.68 9.79
CA VAL A 49 6.22 -14.50 10.82
C VAL A 49 7.61 -13.97 11.20
N ILE A 50 8.42 -13.59 10.21
CA ILE A 50 9.74 -12.98 10.46
C ILE A 50 9.60 -11.66 11.24
N MET A 51 8.63 -10.81 10.85
CA MET A 51 8.35 -9.55 11.54
C MET A 51 7.80 -9.77 12.96
N ALA A 52 6.95 -10.78 13.17
CA ALA A 52 6.47 -11.12 14.51
C ALA A 52 7.62 -11.55 15.43
N PHE A 53 8.53 -12.37 14.92
CA PHE A 53 9.70 -12.79 15.69
C PHE A 53 10.65 -11.64 15.98
N SER A 54 11.00 -10.82 14.97
CA SER A 54 11.89 -9.67 15.16
C SER A 54 11.31 -8.66 16.16
N THR A 55 10.01 -8.35 16.07
CA THR A 55 9.36 -7.43 16.99
C THR A 55 9.35 -7.93 18.43
N THR A 56 9.11 -9.24 18.66
CA THR A 56 9.19 -9.81 20.01
C THR A 56 10.58 -9.67 20.64
N ILE A 57 11.65 -9.93 19.87
CA ILE A 57 13.04 -9.78 20.33
C ILE A 57 13.34 -8.31 20.66
N THR A 58 12.96 -7.38 19.76
CA THR A 58 13.24 -5.96 19.99
C THR A 58 12.53 -5.41 21.23
N LEU A 59 11.31 -5.87 21.51
CA LEU A 59 10.57 -5.48 22.71
C LEU A 59 11.19 -6.03 24.00
N GLU A 60 11.78 -7.23 23.95
CA GLU A 60 12.46 -7.82 25.11
C GLU A 60 13.81 -7.15 25.38
N VAL A 61 14.61 -6.87 24.34
CA VAL A 61 15.96 -6.31 24.49
C VAL A 61 15.94 -4.81 24.76
N GLN A 62 15.13 -4.04 24.04
CA GLN A 62 15.16 -2.57 24.09
C GLN A 62 13.99 -1.97 24.90
N GLY A 63 12.99 -2.77 25.26
CA GLY A 63 11.78 -2.27 25.88
C GLY A 63 10.91 -1.44 24.92
N LYS A 64 10.05 -0.59 25.49
CA LYS A 64 9.11 0.23 24.73
C LYS A 64 9.82 1.45 24.13
N ASN A 65 9.96 1.48 22.81
CA ASN A 65 10.51 2.58 22.02
C ASN A 65 9.52 2.94 20.89
N ASN A 66 9.64 4.13 20.30
CA ASN A 66 8.82 4.57 19.16
C ASN A 66 8.98 3.62 17.97
N ALA A 67 10.22 3.20 17.68
CA ALA A 67 10.52 2.26 16.60
C ALA A 67 9.86 0.89 16.81
N SER A 68 9.91 0.35 18.03
CA SER A 68 9.27 -0.94 18.34
C SER A 68 7.75 -0.85 18.32
N THR A 69 7.17 0.31 18.65
CA THR A 69 5.72 0.55 18.55
C THR A 69 5.25 0.57 17.09
N VAL A 70 5.99 1.26 16.21
CA VAL A 70 5.69 1.28 14.77
C VAL A 70 5.84 -0.12 14.18
N ALA A 71 6.92 -0.83 14.51
CA ALA A 71 7.14 -2.20 14.04
C ALA A 71 6.02 -3.15 14.51
N LEU A 72 5.56 -3.03 15.76
CA LEU A 72 4.42 -3.81 16.28
C LEU A 72 3.13 -3.54 15.47
N ALA A 73 2.86 -2.30 15.10
CA ALA A 73 1.69 -1.95 14.30
C ALA A 73 1.74 -2.61 12.91
N PHE A 74 2.90 -2.56 12.24
CA PHE A 74 3.10 -3.24 10.96
C PHE A 74 3.00 -4.77 11.08
N THR A 75 3.57 -5.36 12.12
CA THR A 75 3.42 -6.79 12.41
C THR A 75 1.95 -7.17 12.60
N THR A 76 1.19 -6.35 13.34
CA THR A 76 -0.24 -6.59 13.57
C THR A 76 -1.03 -6.54 12.27
N LEU A 77 -0.74 -5.57 11.40
CA LEU A 77 -1.33 -5.47 10.06
C LEU A 77 -1.03 -6.70 9.21
N LEU A 78 0.23 -7.14 9.18
CA LEU A 78 0.67 -8.33 8.43
C LEU A 78 0.04 -9.62 8.95
N LEU A 79 -0.09 -9.76 10.27
CA LEU A 79 -0.81 -10.89 10.88
C LEU A 79 -2.30 -10.88 10.52
N GLY A 80 -2.91 -9.69 10.43
CA GLY A 80 -4.27 -9.51 9.91
C GLY A 80 -4.41 -9.97 8.45
N LEU A 81 -3.45 -9.61 7.59
CA LEU A 81 -3.40 -10.10 6.21
C LEU A 81 -3.20 -11.62 6.14
N LYS A 82 -2.32 -12.19 6.97
CA LYS A 82 -2.14 -13.65 7.09
C LYS A 82 -3.43 -14.36 7.47
N LEU A 83 -4.23 -13.76 8.37
CA LEU A 83 -5.55 -14.28 8.74
C LEU A 83 -6.44 -14.42 7.49
N ILE A 84 -6.51 -13.37 6.66
CA ILE A 84 -7.29 -13.38 5.40
C ILE A 84 -6.84 -14.51 4.46
N GLY A 85 -5.53 -14.74 4.32
CA GLY A 85 -5.02 -15.87 3.54
C GLY A 85 -5.43 -17.23 4.13
N SER A 86 -5.42 -17.34 5.46
CA SER A 86 -5.79 -18.56 6.18
C SER A 86 -7.30 -18.89 6.09
N LEU A 87 -8.17 -17.90 5.83
CA LEU A 87 -9.61 -18.13 5.62
C LEU A 87 -9.88 -19.11 4.46
N LYS A 88 -8.97 -19.21 3.50
CA LYS A 88 -9.02 -20.18 2.40
C LYS A 88 -9.08 -21.64 2.89
N ALA A 89 -8.50 -21.94 4.05
CA ALA A 89 -8.48 -23.30 4.61
C ALA A 89 -9.73 -23.63 5.43
N ILE A 90 -10.52 -22.63 5.84
CA ILE A 90 -11.66 -22.81 6.76
C ILE A 90 -12.93 -23.16 6.00
N ASN A 91 -13.27 -22.41 4.95
CA ASN A 91 -14.51 -22.59 4.19
C ASN A 91 -14.25 -22.49 2.69
N LYS A 92 -14.88 -23.38 1.91
CA LYS A 92 -14.81 -23.39 0.46
C LYS A 92 -15.35 -22.09 -0.16
N GLU A 93 -16.40 -21.49 0.42
CA GLU A 93 -16.95 -20.21 -0.09
C GLU A 93 -15.95 -19.06 0.09
N LEU A 94 -15.29 -18.98 1.25
CA LEU A 94 -14.25 -17.99 1.53
C LEU A 94 -13.01 -18.21 0.66
N ALA A 95 -12.66 -19.47 0.39
CA ALA A 95 -11.56 -19.81 -0.52
C ALA A 95 -11.80 -19.23 -1.92
N THR A 96 -13.00 -19.36 -2.46
CA THR A 96 -13.38 -18.79 -3.77
C THR A 96 -13.25 -17.27 -3.76
N PHE A 97 -13.72 -16.61 -2.69
CA PHE A 97 -13.59 -15.16 -2.55
C PHE A 97 -12.13 -14.68 -2.52
N VAL A 98 -11.27 -15.30 -1.70
CA VAL A 98 -9.85 -14.93 -1.59
C VAL A 98 -9.11 -15.16 -2.91
N ILE A 99 -9.42 -16.25 -3.62
CA ILE A 99 -8.84 -16.53 -4.95
C ILE A 99 -9.30 -15.48 -5.97
N ALA A 100 -10.59 -15.13 -5.99
CA ALA A 100 -11.13 -14.10 -6.88
C ALA A 100 -10.50 -12.73 -6.60
N ALA A 101 -10.40 -12.32 -5.33
CA ALA A 101 -9.73 -11.07 -4.94
C ALA A 101 -8.27 -11.02 -5.39
N SER A 102 -7.54 -12.14 -5.25
CA SER A 102 -6.14 -12.24 -5.70
C SER A 102 -6.01 -12.10 -7.21
N LYS A 103 -6.96 -12.64 -7.97
CA LYS A 103 -7.03 -12.50 -9.43
C LYS A 103 -7.27 -11.03 -9.82
N ILE A 104 -8.23 -10.38 -9.18
CA ILE A 104 -8.53 -8.95 -9.39
C ILE A 104 -7.30 -8.08 -9.11
N ILE A 105 -6.57 -8.30 -8.00
CA ILE A 105 -5.34 -7.55 -7.68
C ILE A 105 -4.28 -7.71 -8.79
N LYS A 106 -4.14 -8.93 -9.32
CA LYS A 106 -3.19 -9.21 -10.40
C LYS A 106 -3.56 -8.50 -11.69
N ASP A 107 -4.85 -8.36 -11.98
CA ASP A 107 -5.36 -7.70 -13.18
C ASP A 107 -5.29 -6.15 -13.05
N ILE A 108 -5.52 -5.61 -11.85
CA ILE A 108 -5.42 -4.16 -11.55
C ILE A 108 -3.98 -3.64 -11.65
N LYS A 109 -2.94 -4.48 -11.50
CA LYS A 109 -1.53 -4.00 -11.41
C LYS A 109 -1.10 -3.07 -12.57
N TRP A 110 -1.55 -3.36 -13.79
CA TRP A 110 -1.21 -2.57 -14.97
C TRP A 110 -1.94 -1.24 -14.99
N PHE A 111 -3.20 -1.24 -14.56
CA PHE A 111 -3.97 -0.03 -14.36
C PHE A 111 -3.36 0.85 -13.26
N ALA A 112 -2.95 0.26 -12.13
CA ALA A 112 -2.29 0.98 -11.04
C ALA A 112 -0.98 1.64 -11.48
N LEU A 113 -0.19 0.96 -12.32
CA LEU A 113 1.02 1.53 -12.92
C LEU A 113 0.69 2.75 -13.80
N LEU A 114 -0.35 2.65 -14.64
CA LEU A 114 -0.80 3.75 -15.48
C LEU A 114 -1.30 4.94 -14.64
N LEU A 115 -2.04 4.67 -13.56
CA LEU A 115 -2.48 5.69 -12.61
C LEU A 115 -1.30 6.40 -11.95
N ILE A 116 -0.29 5.65 -11.48
CA ILE A 116 0.91 6.25 -10.87
C ILE A 116 1.62 7.15 -11.87
N ILE A 117 1.81 6.73 -13.13
CA ILE A 117 2.43 7.57 -14.16
C ILE A 117 1.62 8.85 -14.37
N ALA A 118 0.29 8.75 -14.49
CA ALA A 118 -0.58 9.91 -14.68
C ALA A 118 -0.51 10.89 -13.48
N LEU A 119 -0.50 10.37 -12.25
CA LEU A 119 -0.35 11.18 -11.03
C LEU A 119 1.03 11.85 -10.97
N SER A 120 2.11 11.15 -11.31
CA SER A 120 3.45 11.71 -11.36
C SER A 120 3.58 12.82 -12.39
N MET A 121 3.03 12.64 -13.60
CA MET A 121 3.03 13.67 -14.64
C MET A 121 2.30 14.93 -14.17
N PHE A 122 1.15 14.77 -13.52
CA PHE A 122 0.42 15.91 -12.98
C PHE A 122 1.17 16.57 -11.81
N ALA A 123 1.83 15.78 -10.98
CA ALA A 123 2.68 16.28 -9.89
C ALA A 123 3.82 17.14 -10.38
N GLU A 124 4.48 16.74 -11.46
CA GLU A 124 5.52 17.55 -12.08
C GLU A 124 4.98 18.86 -12.67
N ILE A 125 3.81 18.83 -13.32
CA ILE A 125 3.18 20.04 -13.88
C ILE A 125 2.83 21.04 -12.77
N VAL A 126 2.13 20.57 -11.73
CA VAL A 126 1.71 21.43 -10.62
C VAL A 126 2.92 21.99 -9.89
N HIS A 127 3.88 21.14 -9.54
CA HIS A 127 5.11 21.57 -8.87
C HIS A 127 5.90 22.59 -9.71
N GLY A 128 6.00 22.38 -11.03
CA GLY A 128 6.65 23.31 -11.94
C GLY A 128 5.97 24.70 -11.97
N ILE A 129 4.64 24.75 -11.97
CA ILE A 129 3.89 26.02 -11.95
C ILE A 129 4.13 26.79 -10.64
N PHE A 130 4.13 26.08 -9.49
CA PHE A 130 4.40 26.69 -8.19
C PHE A 130 5.83 27.22 -8.06
N ILE A 131 6.82 26.52 -8.65
CA ILE A 131 8.22 27.02 -8.68
C ILE A 131 8.34 28.31 -9.51
N ILE A 132 7.68 28.39 -10.66
CA ILE A 132 7.77 29.55 -11.57
C ILE A 132 7.05 30.77 -11.00
N THR A 133 6.07 30.56 -10.12
CA THR A 133 5.20 31.63 -9.63
C THR A 133 5.35 31.79 -8.11
N PRO A 134 6.49 32.32 -7.63
CA PRO A 134 6.80 32.41 -6.21
C PRO A 134 5.81 33.31 -5.44
N GLU A 135 5.13 34.22 -6.13
CA GLU A 135 4.07 35.07 -5.57
C GLU A 135 2.89 34.25 -4.99
N LEU A 136 2.64 33.03 -5.48
CA LEU A 136 1.63 32.13 -4.90
C LEU A 136 2.08 31.51 -3.55
N CYS A 137 3.37 31.60 -3.23
CA CYS A 137 3.97 31.00 -2.02
C CYS A 137 4.35 32.03 -0.95
N ASP A 138 4.22 33.34 -1.22
CA ASP A 138 4.75 34.42 -0.37
C ASP A 138 3.67 35.13 0.46
N ASP A 139 2.45 34.59 0.52
CA ASP A 139 1.38 35.21 1.29
C ASP A 139 1.69 35.11 2.80
N HIS A 140 2.11 36.25 3.39
CA HIS A 140 2.56 36.47 4.77
C HIS A 140 1.54 36.14 5.88
N SER A 141 0.52 35.34 5.60
CA SER A 141 -0.33 34.77 6.63
C SER A 141 0.38 33.54 7.21
N ASN A 142 0.59 33.54 8.53
CA ASN A 142 1.16 32.42 9.29
C ASN A 142 0.24 31.17 9.31
N LEU A 143 -0.56 30.94 8.27
CA LEU A 143 -1.41 29.77 8.09
C LEU A 143 -0.74 28.84 7.07
N SER A 144 0.06 27.92 7.59
CA SER A 144 0.79 26.91 6.84
C SER A 144 -0.15 25.86 6.23
N GLU A 145 -0.87 26.19 5.16
CA GLU A 145 -1.74 25.20 4.48
C GLU A 145 -1.36 24.96 3.01
N GLY A 146 -0.47 25.77 2.43
CA GLY A 146 0.09 25.53 1.09
C GLY A 146 1.21 24.49 1.07
N LYS A 147 0.92 23.20 1.28
CA LYS A 147 1.90 22.08 1.21
C LYS A 147 2.62 21.91 -0.14
N PHE A 148 2.27 22.71 -1.15
CA PHE A 148 2.88 22.71 -2.48
C PHE A 148 4.18 23.54 -2.56
N CYS A 149 4.37 24.49 -1.64
CA CYS A 149 5.53 25.40 -1.63
C CYS A 149 6.72 24.85 -0.82
N ASP A 150 6.55 23.71 -0.15
CA ASP A 150 7.65 23.05 0.57
C ASP A 150 8.62 22.39 -0.43
N ALA A 151 9.93 22.46 -0.17
CA ALA A 151 10.97 21.90 -1.04
C ALA A 151 10.90 20.35 -1.15
N ASN A 152 10.06 19.74 -0.31
CA ASN A 152 9.84 18.31 -0.28
C ASN A 152 8.90 17.87 -1.42
N VAL A 153 9.50 17.42 -2.52
CA VAL A 153 8.80 16.83 -3.68
C VAL A 153 7.76 15.79 -3.24
N LEU A 154 8.07 14.95 -2.24
CA LEU A 154 7.16 13.92 -1.73
C LEU A 154 5.81 14.47 -1.24
N GLN A 155 5.77 15.65 -0.64
CA GLN A 155 4.52 16.25 -0.16
C GLN A 155 3.61 16.63 -1.32
N SER A 156 4.16 17.12 -2.43
CA SER A 156 3.41 17.42 -3.65
C SER A 156 2.77 16.16 -4.23
N TYR A 157 3.49 15.03 -4.24
CA TYR A 157 2.96 13.74 -4.70
C TYR A 157 1.83 13.22 -3.81
N ILE A 158 1.98 13.30 -2.48
CA ILE A 158 0.94 12.86 -1.53
C ILE A 158 -0.33 13.70 -1.69
N ARG A 159 -0.19 15.01 -1.89
CA ARG A 159 -1.34 15.92 -2.06
C ARG A 159 -2.08 15.68 -3.38
N ILE A 160 -1.38 15.33 -4.44
CA ILE A 160 -2.02 14.99 -5.72
C ILE A 160 -2.69 13.62 -5.66
N TYR A 161 -2.11 12.69 -4.92
CA TYR A 161 -2.79 11.44 -4.60
C TYR A 161 -4.07 11.69 -3.78
N SER A 162 -4.04 12.53 -2.74
CA SER A 162 -5.25 12.82 -1.94
C SER A 162 -6.33 13.48 -2.78
N MET A 163 -5.95 14.39 -3.68
CA MET A 163 -6.83 15.01 -4.66
C MET A 163 -7.46 13.98 -5.62
N ALA A 164 -6.70 12.99 -6.10
CA ALA A 164 -7.24 11.91 -6.93
C ALA A 164 -8.21 11.00 -6.16
N VAL A 165 -8.05 10.86 -4.84
CA VAL A 165 -8.99 10.18 -3.94
C VAL A 165 -10.25 11.01 -3.67
N GLY A 166 -10.24 12.31 -3.99
CA GLY A 166 -11.37 13.24 -3.86
C GLY A 166 -11.24 14.25 -2.73
N ASP A 167 -10.09 14.34 -2.06
CA ASP A 167 -9.78 15.38 -1.09
C ASP A 167 -9.40 16.68 -1.81
N ILE A 168 -10.41 17.49 -2.13
CA ILE A 168 -10.28 18.68 -2.98
C ILE A 168 -10.59 19.94 -2.15
N GLU A 169 -9.57 20.75 -1.92
CA GLU A 169 -9.71 22.12 -1.45
C GLU A 169 -9.62 23.08 -2.63
N LEU A 170 -10.78 23.57 -3.12
CA LEU A 170 -10.85 24.41 -4.32
C LEU A 170 -10.11 25.75 -4.19
N GLU A 171 -9.99 26.27 -2.96
CA GLU A 171 -9.38 27.58 -2.67
C GLU A 171 -7.92 27.66 -3.12
N ASN A 172 -7.21 26.53 -3.16
CA ASN A 172 -5.81 26.45 -3.58
C ASN A 172 -5.63 26.57 -5.11
N PHE A 173 -6.68 26.37 -5.91
CA PHE A 173 -6.58 26.24 -7.37
C PHE A 173 -7.26 27.38 -8.14
N THR A 174 -7.95 28.29 -7.45
CA THR A 174 -8.63 29.45 -8.06
C THR A 174 -7.71 30.65 -8.29
N GLN A 175 -6.45 30.56 -7.91
CA GLN A 175 -5.51 31.69 -7.99
C GLN A 175 -5.08 32.02 -9.42
N THR A 176 -4.98 31.02 -10.32
CA THR A 176 -4.65 31.26 -11.73
C THR A 176 -5.48 30.40 -12.67
N THR A 177 -5.92 30.99 -13.78
CA THR A 177 -6.75 30.31 -14.81
C THR A 177 -6.07 29.05 -15.36
N LEU A 178 -4.74 29.05 -15.50
CA LEU A 178 -3.98 27.90 -15.99
C LEU A 178 -4.06 26.71 -15.03
N ILE A 179 -3.90 26.95 -13.73
CA ILE A 179 -4.00 25.90 -12.70
C ILE A 179 -5.44 25.37 -12.64
N THR A 180 -6.45 26.24 -12.70
CA THR A 180 -7.85 25.83 -12.71
C THR A 180 -8.18 24.95 -13.93
N VAL A 181 -7.70 25.30 -15.12
CA VAL A 181 -7.92 24.50 -16.33
C VAL A 181 -7.20 23.15 -16.23
N ALA A 182 -5.94 23.14 -15.79
CA ALA A 182 -5.17 21.91 -15.57
C ALA A 182 -5.86 20.99 -14.56
N TYR A 183 -6.40 21.56 -13.47
CA TYR A 183 -7.20 20.87 -12.46
C TYR A 183 -8.45 20.21 -13.07
N VAL A 184 -9.24 20.95 -13.86
CA VAL A 184 -10.49 20.42 -14.46
C VAL A 184 -10.17 19.26 -15.41
N VAL A 185 -9.14 19.42 -16.24
CA VAL A 185 -8.68 18.36 -17.16
C VAL A 185 -8.22 17.13 -16.37
N PHE A 186 -7.43 17.33 -15.31
CA PHE A 186 -6.96 16.25 -14.46
C PHE A 186 -8.11 15.49 -13.80
N THR A 187 -9.06 16.18 -13.16
CA THR A 187 -10.22 15.56 -12.53
C THR A 187 -11.05 14.78 -13.55
N PHE A 188 -11.24 15.30 -14.76
CA PHE A 188 -11.92 14.58 -15.83
C PHE A 188 -11.18 13.30 -16.23
N PHE A 189 -9.88 13.35 -16.51
CA PHE A 189 -9.13 12.18 -16.94
C PHE A 189 -8.90 11.16 -15.81
N ILE A 190 -8.49 11.61 -14.63
CA ILE A 190 -8.10 10.71 -13.53
C ILE A 190 -9.33 10.21 -12.78
N ILE A 191 -10.24 11.10 -12.38
CA ILE A 191 -11.38 10.67 -11.55
C ILE A 191 -12.46 10.06 -12.43
N ILE A 192 -12.77 10.62 -13.60
CA ILE A 192 -13.89 10.11 -14.41
C ILE A 192 -13.42 8.98 -15.33
N VAL A 193 -12.40 9.22 -16.17
CA VAL A 193 -11.99 8.23 -17.18
C VAL A 193 -11.25 7.04 -16.54
N LEU A 194 -10.25 7.25 -15.69
CA LEU A 194 -9.52 6.12 -15.11
C LEU A 194 -10.39 5.31 -14.14
N LEU A 195 -11.25 5.93 -13.33
CA LEU A 195 -12.12 5.18 -12.42
C LEU A 195 -13.16 4.34 -13.17
N THR A 196 -13.71 4.84 -14.27
CA THR A 196 -14.65 4.05 -15.11
C THR A 196 -13.95 2.86 -15.77
N ILE A 197 -12.70 3.04 -16.22
CA ILE A 197 -11.86 1.94 -16.72
C ILE A 197 -11.56 0.92 -15.62
N LEU A 198 -11.23 1.36 -14.39
CA LEU A 198 -10.98 0.46 -13.27
C LEU A 198 -12.20 -0.42 -12.98
N ILE A 199 -13.39 0.17 -12.94
CA ILE A 199 -14.65 -0.57 -12.72
C ILE A 199 -14.85 -1.60 -13.84
N ALA A 200 -14.60 -1.23 -15.11
CA ALA A 200 -14.69 -2.16 -16.22
C ALA A 200 -13.71 -3.34 -16.10
N ILE A 201 -12.46 -3.08 -15.71
CA ILE A 201 -11.43 -4.13 -15.49
C ILE A 201 -11.85 -5.05 -14.35
N VAL A 202 -12.32 -4.50 -13.23
CA VAL A 202 -12.77 -5.29 -12.08
C VAL A 202 -13.98 -6.14 -12.44
N SER A 203 -14.94 -5.58 -13.19
CA SER A 203 -16.14 -6.30 -13.65
C SER A 203 -15.78 -7.47 -14.58
N ASP A 204 -14.88 -7.26 -15.53
CA ASP A 204 -14.39 -8.33 -16.42
C ASP A 204 -13.64 -9.42 -15.63
N SER A 205 -12.78 -8.99 -14.69
CA SER A 205 -12.00 -9.90 -13.84
C SER A 205 -12.88 -10.75 -12.91
N TYR A 206 -13.98 -10.18 -12.41
CA TYR A 206 -14.94 -10.88 -11.54
C TYR A 206 -15.80 -11.90 -12.31
N SER A 207 -16.09 -11.63 -13.58
CA SER A 207 -16.92 -12.52 -14.42
C SER A 207 -16.21 -13.82 -14.85
N LYS A 208 -14.87 -13.85 -14.77
CA LYS A 208 -14.01 -14.98 -15.19
C LYS A 208 -13.68 -15.92 -14.04
#